data_AF-A0A9P0CYW4-F1
#
_entry.id   AF-A0A9P0CYW4-F1
#
_cell.length_a   1.000
_cell.length_b   1.000
_cell.length_c   1.000
_cell.angle_alpha   90.00
_cell.angle_beta   90.00
_cell.angle_gamma   90.00
#
_symmetry.space_group_name_H-M   'P 1'
#
loop_
_entity.id
_entity.type
_entity.pdbx_description
1 polymer ?
#
loop_
_entity_poly.entity_id
_entity_poly.type
_entity_poly.pdbx_seq_one_letter_code
_entity_poly.pdbx_strand_id
1 'polypeptide(L)'
;MKEVLAEIYTLKSLEKMLNGHAYARAVRAHILLQLALAIIILKEVDINDIMDADLIVNIENILDKTLSYNDIKVSGALLDKFNQKLKEYEERGPTATLWITYFIMVSITKEFLRAERMGDWKAHLKCVQEMLSYFHASGHFPYAKSAHLYLQDMQQLHNLINPEVYEKFFTVRRSDKLSCGTSTDMVIEQSMMKAMKTDGGIARGRSTKESVISKWVYSMHAMNTVCERLEDLAIVRMDMTEQHVDASDSRVKKDTKEIRKLLKWFSTHEPFPEVDKIISIASGVVGDSKINCYKAREVELNSVTKLTGLTFNNIKLKRADKAVSLLAMSSTIKVHDEKVPIDPVLLFQRMSITAAFQDEIEKYFEYQLAPYPLSLFDEIGIRKTQKSAIYDCFQKVNIDINNTNATYIIDGGYLLHRVVWDSEETFNVILDKYVQYVRRHFGSSITVVFHGYNDFTRNIKAAEQRRRTSSSDMLFDQSMTIPTSQQKFLANTINLGSFQC
;
A
#
# COMPACT_ATOMS: atom_id res chain seq x y z
N MET A 1 4.56 4.09 7.31
CA MET A 1 3.83 3.03 6.54
C MET A 1 3.35 3.57 5.19
N LYS A 2 2.74 4.76 5.14
CA LYS A 2 2.36 5.41 3.86
C LYS A 2 3.53 5.52 2.90
N GLU A 3 4.70 5.86 3.44
CA GLU A 3 5.96 6.10 2.73
C GLU A 3 6.48 4.82 2.07
N VAL A 4 6.62 3.73 2.82
CA VAL A 4 7.07 2.45 2.25
C VAL A 4 6.08 1.88 1.23
N LEU A 5 4.76 2.05 1.44
CA LEU A 5 3.76 1.61 0.48
C LEU A 5 3.72 2.50 -0.78
N ALA A 6 4.24 3.73 -0.72
CA ALA A 6 4.34 4.63 -1.88
C ALA A 6 5.36 4.14 -2.92
N GLU A 7 6.27 3.24 -2.54
CA GLU A 7 7.21 2.59 -3.48
C GLU A 7 6.49 1.70 -4.51
N ILE A 8 5.32 1.18 -4.15
CA ILE A 8 4.57 0.20 -4.94
C ILE A 8 3.17 0.69 -5.36
N TYR A 9 2.64 1.74 -4.72
CA TYR A 9 1.35 2.34 -5.06
C TYR A 9 1.45 3.86 -5.20
N THR A 10 0.62 4.44 -6.08
CA THR A 10 0.47 5.89 -6.20
C THR A 10 -0.25 6.48 -4.97
N LEU A 11 0.03 7.74 -4.63
CA LEU A 11 -0.55 8.44 -3.47
C LEU A 11 -2.10 8.35 -3.42
N LYS A 12 -2.77 8.59 -4.56
CA LYS A 12 -4.24 8.48 -4.65
C LYS A 12 -4.74 7.06 -4.40
N SER A 13 -3.96 6.04 -4.80
CA SER A 13 -4.31 4.65 -4.52
C SER A 13 -4.12 4.33 -3.03
N LEU A 14 -3.06 4.84 -2.41
CA LEU A 14 -2.80 4.69 -0.98
C LEU A 14 -3.90 5.31 -0.13
N GLU A 15 -4.35 6.52 -0.48
CA GLU A 15 -5.44 7.19 0.24
C GLU A 15 -6.72 6.35 0.24
N LYS A 16 -7.14 5.87 -0.95
CA LYS A 16 -8.32 4.99 -1.06
C LYS A 16 -8.15 3.68 -0.30
N MET A 17 -6.93 3.14 -0.30
CA MET A 17 -6.60 1.87 0.34
C MET A 17 -6.65 1.97 1.86
N LEU A 18 -5.99 2.99 2.43
CA LEU A 18 -5.92 3.20 3.87
C LEU A 18 -7.25 3.69 4.47
N ASN A 19 -8.11 4.31 3.66
CA ASN A 19 -9.49 4.66 4.04
C ASN A 19 -10.50 3.53 3.82
N GLY A 20 -10.06 2.32 3.43
CA GLY A 20 -10.94 1.15 3.26
C GLY A 20 -11.75 1.10 1.97
N HIS A 21 -11.61 2.08 1.06
CA HIS A 21 -12.33 2.12 -0.21
C HIS A 21 -11.72 1.24 -1.32
N ALA A 22 -10.54 0.66 -1.09
CA ALA A 22 -9.87 -0.23 -2.05
C ALA A 22 -9.39 -1.53 -1.39
N TYR A 23 -10.34 -2.30 -0.86
CA TYR A 23 -10.10 -3.53 -0.08
C TYR A 23 -9.08 -4.49 -0.71
N ALA A 24 -9.30 -4.96 -1.95
CA ALA A 24 -8.40 -5.93 -2.59
C ALA A 24 -6.97 -5.40 -2.76
N ARG A 25 -6.80 -4.09 -2.98
CA ARG A 25 -5.48 -3.46 -3.04
C ARG A 25 -4.84 -3.39 -1.65
N ALA A 26 -5.64 -3.10 -0.62
CA ALA A 26 -5.19 -3.06 0.77
C ALA A 26 -4.65 -4.42 1.23
N VAL A 27 -5.43 -5.47 1.02
CA VAL A 27 -5.03 -6.84 1.37
C VAL A 27 -3.71 -7.19 0.69
N ARG A 28 -3.59 -6.97 -0.63
CA ARG A 28 -2.33 -7.22 -1.35
C ARG A 28 -1.17 -6.37 -0.80
N ALA A 29 -1.38 -5.08 -0.56
CA ALA A 29 -0.34 -4.19 -0.07
C ALA A 29 0.23 -4.63 1.28
N HIS A 30 -0.65 -4.97 2.22
CA HIS A 30 -0.27 -5.40 3.55
C HIS A 30 0.42 -6.76 3.54
N ILE A 31 -0.05 -7.71 2.71
CA ILE A 31 0.59 -9.02 2.53
C ILE A 31 2.00 -8.87 1.93
N LEU A 32 2.17 -8.04 0.89
CA LEU A 32 3.50 -7.80 0.31
C LEU A 32 4.45 -7.12 1.30
N LEU A 33 3.96 -6.16 2.07
CA LEU A 33 4.75 -5.50 3.09
C LEU A 33 5.17 -6.47 4.21
N GLN A 34 4.25 -7.32 4.66
CA GLN A 34 4.57 -8.37 5.63
C GLN A 34 5.55 -9.39 5.06
N LEU A 35 5.42 -9.78 3.78
CA LEU A 35 6.35 -10.70 3.14
C LEU A 35 7.77 -10.11 3.05
N ALA A 36 7.90 -8.82 2.74
CA ALA A 36 9.18 -8.13 2.76
C ALA A 36 9.82 -8.16 4.17
N LEU A 37 9.03 -7.90 5.22
CA LEU A 37 9.48 -8.02 6.61
C LEU A 37 9.86 -9.46 6.97
N ALA A 38 9.07 -10.45 6.56
CA ALA A 38 9.34 -11.86 6.80
C ALA A 38 10.66 -12.30 6.15
N ILE A 39 10.97 -11.83 4.94
CA ILE A 39 12.26 -12.07 4.28
C ILE A 39 13.41 -11.46 5.07
N ILE A 40 13.24 -10.26 5.62
CA ILE A 40 14.26 -9.61 6.46
C ILE A 40 14.50 -10.43 7.73
N ILE A 41 13.43 -10.83 8.43
CA ILE A 41 13.51 -11.63 9.66
C ILE A 41 14.17 -12.98 9.36
N LEU A 42 13.70 -13.69 8.32
CA LEU A 42 14.16 -15.04 7.99
C LEU A 42 15.65 -15.07 7.60
N LYS A 43 16.19 -13.99 7.03
CA LYS A 43 17.63 -13.88 6.75
C LYS A 43 18.50 -13.87 8.01
N GLU A 44 17.94 -13.51 9.15
CA GLU A 44 18.63 -13.51 10.45
C GLU A 44 18.28 -14.73 11.32
N VAL A 45 17.41 -15.61 10.85
CA VAL A 45 17.11 -16.88 11.53
C VAL A 45 18.14 -17.91 11.09
N ASP A 46 18.88 -18.47 12.05
CA ASP A 46 19.73 -19.64 11.77
C ASP A 46 18.84 -20.87 11.57
N ILE A 47 18.86 -21.43 10.37
CA ILE A 47 18.07 -22.59 9.97
C ILE A 47 18.92 -23.87 9.82
N ASN A 48 20.23 -23.80 10.01
CA ASN A 48 21.13 -24.91 9.68
C ASN A 48 20.88 -26.18 10.52
N ASP A 49 20.48 -25.99 11.76
CA ASP A 49 20.16 -27.05 12.73
C ASP A 49 18.75 -27.64 12.56
N ILE A 50 17.89 -27.00 11.75
CA ILE A 50 16.52 -27.46 11.46
C ILE A 50 16.31 -27.82 9.98
N MET A 51 17.34 -27.69 9.15
CA MET A 51 17.35 -28.16 7.76
C MET A 51 17.45 -29.69 7.73
N ASP A 52 16.34 -30.35 8.02
CA ASP A 52 16.17 -31.78 7.80
C ASP A 52 15.70 -32.10 6.38
N ALA A 53 15.73 -33.40 6.03
CA ALA A 53 15.31 -33.86 4.70
C ALA A 53 13.84 -33.53 4.40
N ASP A 54 12.98 -33.54 5.42
CA ASP A 54 11.55 -33.24 5.26
C ASP A 54 11.32 -31.75 4.92
N LEU A 55 12.03 -30.83 5.56
CA LEU A 55 11.96 -29.40 5.27
C LEU A 55 12.51 -29.09 3.87
N ILE A 56 13.61 -29.74 3.46
CA ILE A 56 14.18 -29.59 2.12
C ILE A 56 13.18 -30.05 1.05
N VAL A 57 12.61 -31.25 1.21
CA VAL A 57 11.58 -31.79 0.29
C VAL A 57 10.35 -30.88 0.24
N ASN A 58 9.92 -30.33 1.37
CA ASN A 58 8.81 -29.37 1.38
C ASN A 58 9.15 -28.07 0.62
N ILE A 59 10.37 -27.55 0.75
CA ILE A 59 10.82 -26.37 0.01
C ILE A 59 10.87 -26.66 -1.50
N GLU A 60 11.44 -27.79 -1.91
CA GLU A 60 11.51 -28.22 -3.31
C GLU A 60 10.11 -28.35 -3.92
N ASN A 61 9.20 -29.02 -3.23
CA ASN A 61 7.81 -29.14 -3.68
C ASN A 61 7.08 -27.79 -3.77
N ILE A 62 7.40 -26.81 -2.92
CA ILE A 62 6.88 -25.44 -3.03
C ILE A 62 7.43 -24.74 -4.27
N LEU A 63 8.74 -24.88 -4.53
CA LEU A 63 9.40 -24.28 -5.70
C LEU A 63 8.87 -24.87 -7.01
N ASP A 64 8.63 -26.18 -7.03
CA ASP A 64 8.09 -26.91 -8.18
C ASP A 64 6.56 -26.75 -8.35
N LYS A 65 5.90 -26.05 -7.40
CA LYS A 65 4.44 -25.82 -7.37
C LYS A 65 3.63 -27.12 -7.37
N THR A 66 4.19 -28.21 -6.88
CA THR A 66 3.58 -29.54 -6.83
C THR A 66 2.81 -29.79 -5.53
N LEU A 67 3.04 -28.97 -4.51
CA LEU A 67 2.43 -29.06 -3.19
C LEU A 67 0.97 -28.58 -3.18
N SER A 68 0.04 -29.44 -2.76
CA SER A 68 -1.30 -29.01 -2.37
C SER A 68 -1.26 -28.32 -1.01
N TYR A 69 -2.18 -27.38 -0.77
CA TYR A 69 -2.27 -26.67 0.51
C TYR A 69 -2.39 -27.63 1.71
N ASN A 70 -3.07 -28.77 1.53
CA ASN A 70 -3.23 -29.80 2.57
C ASN A 70 -1.92 -30.53 2.92
N ASP A 71 -0.95 -30.52 2.02
CA ASP A 71 0.30 -31.24 2.17
C ASP A 71 1.39 -30.34 2.79
N ILE A 72 1.13 -29.04 2.95
CA ILE A 72 2.05 -28.09 3.61
C ILE A 72 2.09 -28.42 5.11
N LYS A 73 3.03 -29.26 5.51
CA LYS A 73 3.45 -29.38 6.90
C LYS A 73 4.48 -28.29 7.17
N VAL A 74 4.04 -27.19 7.78
CA VAL A 74 4.98 -26.20 8.32
C VAL A 74 5.81 -26.88 9.40
N SER A 75 7.12 -26.92 9.23
CA SER A 75 8.03 -27.41 10.29
C SER A 75 7.81 -26.59 11.55
N GLY A 76 7.36 -27.23 12.62
CA GLY A 76 7.15 -26.58 13.92
C GLY A 76 8.43 -25.89 14.42
N ALA A 77 9.59 -26.52 14.18
CA ALA A 77 10.88 -25.97 14.57
C ALA A 77 11.22 -24.66 13.84
N LEU A 78 10.92 -24.55 12.54
CA LEU A 78 11.11 -23.30 11.79
C LEU A 78 10.19 -22.19 12.32
N LEU A 79 8.93 -22.53 12.60
CA LEU A 79 7.96 -21.60 13.14
C LEU A 79 8.39 -21.11 14.54
N ASP A 80 8.89 -22.00 15.40
CA ASP A 80 9.36 -21.67 16.74
C ASP A 80 10.56 -20.72 16.69
N LYS A 81 11.55 -21.00 15.84
CA LYS A 81 12.69 -20.09 15.63
C LYS A 81 12.29 -18.74 15.07
N PHE A 82 11.37 -18.72 14.10
CA PHE A 82 10.86 -17.47 13.55
C PHE A 82 10.14 -16.65 14.63
N ASN A 83 9.32 -17.30 15.46
CA ASN A 83 8.63 -16.65 16.58
C ASN A 83 9.59 -16.18 17.68
N GLN A 84 10.67 -16.93 17.95
CA GLN A 84 11.73 -16.48 18.84
C GLN A 84 12.38 -15.20 18.30
N LYS A 85 12.69 -15.17 17.00
CA LYS A 85 13.28 -13.99 16.38
C LYS A 85 12.38 -12.76 16.42
N LEU A 86 11.05 -12.96 16.27
CA LEU A 86 10.08 -11.87 16.47
C LEU A 86 10.17 -11.28 17.89
N LYS A 87 10.30 -12.12 18.92
CA LYS A 87 10.44 -11.66 20.32
C LYS A 87 11.75 -10.90 20.54
N GLU A 88 12.87 -11.39 20.00
CA GLU A 88 14.16 -10.68 20.05
C GLU A 88 14.05 -9.28 19.43
N TYR A 89 13.32 -9.13 18.33
CA TYR A 89 13.06 -7.82 17.74
C TYR A 89 12.17 -6.93 18.60
N GLU A 90 11.20 -7.48 19.33
CA GLU A 90 10.39 -6.70 20.26
C GLU A 90 11.23 -6.08 21.39
N GLU A 91 12.30 -6.76 21.82
CA GLU A 91 13.23 -6.30 22.86
C GLU A 91 14.12 -5.13 22.42
N ARG A 92 14.29 -4.91 21.12
CA ARG A 92 15.07 -3.78 20.55
C ARG A 92 14.45 -2.40 20.81
N GLY A 93 13.21 -2.36 21.28
CA GLY A 93 12.55 -1.16 21.76
C GLY A 93 11.30 -0.75 20.97
N PRO A 94 10.67 0.40 21.31
CA PRO A 94 9.30 0.72 20.91
C PRO A 94 9.04 0.74 19.40
N THR A 95 10.04 1.18 18.62
CA THR A 95 9.92 1.24 17.16
C THR A 95 9.84 -0.17 16.56
N ALA A 96 10.71 -1.07 16.99
CA ALA A 96 10.69 -2.45 16.54
C ALA A 96 9.42 -3.17 17.00
N THR A 97 9.00 -2.98 18.27
CA THR A 97 7.73 -3.51 18.79
C THR A 97 6.52 -3.10 17.94
N LEU A 98 6.48 -1.85 17.44
CA LEU A 98 5.39 -1.40 16.56
C LEU A 98 5.36 -2.16 15.22
N TRP A 99 6.52 -2.41 14.62
CA TRP A 99 6.61 -3.16 13.36
C TRP A 99 6.27 -4.64 13.54
N ILE A 100 6.64 -5.24 14.68
CA ILE A 100 6.23 -6.60 15.03
C ILE A 100 4.72 -6.66 15.30
N THR A 101 4.17 -5.67 16.00
CA THR A 101 2.71 -5.55 16.18
C THR A 101 1.99 -5.47 14.83
N TYR A 102 2.49 -4.66 13.90
CA TYR A 102 1.98 -4.61 12.53
C TYR A 102 2.09 -5.96 11.82
N PHE A 103 3.22 -6.66 11.95
CA PHE A 103 3.39 -8.00 11.40
C PHE A 103 2.32 -8.96 11.91
N ILE A 104 2.04 -8.95 13.21
CA ILE A 104 1.00 -9.77 13.84
C ILE A 104 -0.40 -9.39 13.32
N MET A 105 -0.71 -8.10 13.20
CA MET A 105 -2.01 -7.64 12.64
C MET A 105 -2.28 -8.21 11.24
N VAL A 106 -1.25 -8.23 10.37
CA VAL A 106 -1.38 -8.79 9.02
C VAL A 106 -1.51 -10.31 9.06
N SER A 107 -0.83 -11.00 9.99
CA SER A 107 -1.01 -12.45 10.21
C SER A 107 -2.44 -12.79 10.60
N ILE A 108 -3.04 -12.04 11.53
CA ILE A 108 -4.44 -12.21 11.94
C ILE A 108 -5.37 -12.00 10.76
N THR A 109 -5.10 -10.99 9.92
CA THR A 109 -5.89 -10.74 8.71
C THR A 109 -5.81 -11.91 7.73
N LYS A 110 -4.61 -12.48 7.50
CA LYS A 110 -4.43 -13.64 6.63
C LYS A 110 -5.16 -14.87 7.16
N GLU A 111 -5.09 -15.11 8.46
CA GLU A 111 -5.78 -16.23 9.11
C GLU A 111 -7.29 -16.05 9.08
N PHE A 112 -7.80 -14.83 9.27
CA PHE A 112 -9.20 -14.51 9.10
C PHE A 112 -9.69 -14.80 7.68
N LEU A 113 -8.93 -14.37 6.66
CA LEU A 113 -9.26 -14.66 5.27
C LEU A 113 -9.21 -16.16 4.97
N ARG A 114 -8.23 -16.89 5.52
CA ARG A 114 -8.16 -18.35 5.41
C ARG A 114 -9.41 -18.98 6.01
N ALA A 115 -9.77 -18.60 7.24
CA ALA A 115 -10.93 -19.13 7.95
C ALA A 115 -12.23 -18.91 7.15
N GLU A 116 -12.44 -17.71 6.62
CA GLU A 116 -13.57 -17.37 5.73
C GLU A 116 -13.57 -18.18 4.42
N ARG A 117 -12.40 -18.41 3.81
CA ARG A 117 -12.32 -19.22 2.58
C ARG A 117 -12.54 -20.70 2.85
N MET A 118 -12.06 -21.19 4.00
CA MET A 118 -12.15 -22.59 4.40
C MET A 118 -13.44 -22.93 5.16
N GLY A 119 -14.28 -21.96 5.49
CA GLY A 119 -15.43 -22.19 6.38
C GLY A 119 -15.03 -22.66 7.78
N ASP A 120 -13.83 -22.30 8.26
CA ASP A 120 -13.37 -22.63 9.60
C ASP A 120 -13.93 -21.62 10.62
N TRP A 121 -15.09 -21.94 11.16
CA TRP A 121 -15.81 -21.06 12.08
C TRP A 121 -15.06 -20.79 13.39
N LYS A 122 -14.35 -21.80 13.92
CA LYS A 122 -13.59 -21.63 15.17
C LYS A 122 -12.41 -20.69 14.97
N ALA A 123 -11.66 -20.86 13.86
CA ALA A 123 -10.57 -19.95 13.52
C ALA A 123 -11.07 -18.52 13.25
N HIS A 124 -12.23 -18.37 12.59
CA HIS A 124 -12.86 -17.07 12.39
C HIS A 124 -13.12 -16.34 13.73
N LEU A 125 -13.80 -17.00 14.67
CA LEU A 125 -14.11 -16.39 15.98
C LEU A 125 -12.84 -16.05 16.76
N LYS A 126 -11.81 -16.91 16.71
CA LYS A 126 -10.51 -16.62 17.31
C LYS A 126 -9.88 -15.37 16.70
N CYS A 127 -9.92 -15.22 15.38
CA CYS A 127 -9.40 -14.03 14.71
C CYS A 127 -10.17 -12.76 15.13
N VAL A 128 -11.51 -12.81 15.18
CA VAL A 128 -12.32 -11.66 15.62
C VAL A 128 -11.97 -11.27 17.06
N GLN A 129 -11.74 -12.25 17.94
CA GLN A 129 -11.27 -12.03 19.31
C GLN A 129 -9.89 -11.34 19.32
N GLU A 130 -8.94 -11.79 18.51
CA GLU A 130 -7.61 -11.17 18.42
C GLU A 130 -7.65 -9.77 17.76
N MET A 131 -8.65 -9.49 16.91
CA MET A 131 -8.86 -8.17 16.30
C MET A 131 -9.41 -7.12 17.28
N LEU A 132 -10.09 -7.54 18.36
CA LEU A 132 -10.65 -6.63 19.36
C LEU A 132 -9.60 -5.66 19.91
N SER A 133 -8.37 -6.15 20.13
CA SER A 133 -7.25 -5.32 20.59
C SER A 133 -7.04 -4.10 19.73
N TYR A 134 -7.05 -4.33 18.43
CA TYR A 134 -6.77 -3.30 17.45
C TYR A 134 -7.98 -2.40 17.20
N PHE A 135 -9.21 -2.90 17.33
CA PHE A 135 -10.40 -2.04 17.25
C PHE A 135 -10.46 -1.03 18.39
N HIS A 136 -10.14 -1.45 19.62
CA HIS A 136 -10.02 -0.54 20.77
C HIS A 136 -8.86 0.44 20.59
N ALA A 137 -7.66 -0.07 20.31
CA ALA A 137 -6.46 0.75 20.19
C ALA A 137 -6.56 1.79 19.04
N SER A 138 -7.16 1.44 17.91
CA SER A 138 -7.36 2.36 16.78
C SER A 138 -8.51 3.36 16.99
N GLY A 139 -9.37 3.16 17.99
CA GLY A 139 -10.55 3.98 18.22
C GLY A 139 -11.74 3.65 17.31
N HIS A 140 -11.75 2.47 16.67
CA HIS A 140 -12.87 1.94 15.91
C HIS A 140 -13.96 1.38 16.86
N PHE A 141 -14.44 2.22 17.79
CA PHE A 141 -15.33 1.82 18.88
C PHE A 141 -16.66 1.18 18.44
N PRO A 142 -17.33 1.62 17.36
CA PRO A 142 -18.53 0.93 16.87
C PRO A 142 -18.22 -0.53 16.51
N TYR A 143 -17.11 -0.77 15.83
CA TYR A 143 -16.66 -2.14 15.50
C TYR A 143 -16.27 -2.90 16.76
N ALA A 144 -15.52 -2.29 17.68
CA ALA A 144 -15.14 -2.93 18.94
C ALA A 144 -16.38 -3.38 19.73
N LYS A 145 -17.39 -2.51 19.86
CA LYS A 145 -18.62 -2.79 20.60
C LYS A 145 -19.45 -3.90 19.93
N SER A 146 -19.65 -3.81 18.62
CA SER A 146 -20.40 -4.84 17.87
C SER A 146 -19.66 -6.17 17.82
N ALA A 147 -18.33 -6.17 17.72
CA ALA A 147 -17.52 -7.39 17.72
C ALA A 147 -17.58 -8.12 19.06
N HIS A 148 -17.61 -7.40 20.19
CA HIS A 148 -17.83 -7.99 21.52
C HIS A 148 -19.17 -8.72 21.60
N LEU A 149 -20.26 -8.07 21.18
CA LEU A 149 -21.60 -8.69 21.16
C LEU A 149 -21.64 -9.90 20.22
N TYR A 150 -21.13 -9.71 19.00
CA TYR A 150 -21.03 -10.78 18.00
C TYR A 150 -20.28 -11.99 18.53
N LEU A 151 -19.10 -11.81 19.15
CA LEU A 151 -18.33 -12.92 19.71
C LEU A 151 -19.09 -13.67 20.80
N GLN A 152 -19.75 -12.96 21.71
CA GLN A 152 -20.52 -13.58 22.78
C GLN A 152 -21.68 -14.42 22.23
N ASP A 153 -22.45 -13.86 21.30
CA ASP A 153 -23.58 -14.54 20.67
C ASP A 153 -23.10 -15.76 19.85
N MET A 154 -22.06 -15.57 19.04
CA MET A 154 -21.54 -16.62 18.15
C MET A 154 -20.83 -17.75 18.90
N GLN A 155 -20.21 -17.48 20.05
CA GLN A 155 -19.66 -18.52 20.92
C GLN A 155 -20.76 -19.41 21.51
N GLN A 156 -21.94 -18.85 21.77
CA GLN A 156 -23.09 -19.59 22.31
C GLN A 156 -23.97 -20.22 21.21
N LEU A 157 -23.78 -19.83 19.95
CA LEU A 157 -24.61 -20.25 18.82
C LEU A 157 -24.74 -21.79 18.70
N HIS A 158 -23.67 -22.53 18.97
CA HIS A 158 -23.68 -24.00 18.93
C HIS A 158 -24.68 -24.65 19.89
N ASN A 159 -25.07 -23.96 20.96
CA ASN A 159 -26.08 -24.42 21.92
C ASN A 159 -27.51 -24.06 21.50
N LEU A 160 -27.67 -23.14 20.56
CA LEU A 160 -28.97 -22.56 20.18
C LEU A 160 -29.49 -23.10 18.84
N ILE A 161 -28.59 -23.54 17.95
CA ILE A 161 -28.95 -24.01 16.62
C ILE A 161 -28.72 -25.52 16.47
N ASN A 162 -29.46 -26.14 15.55
CA ASN A 162 -29.26 -27.55 15.21
C ASN A 162 -27.79 -27.80 14.78
N PRO A 163 -27.09 -28.80 15.33
CA PRO A 163 -25.70 -29.13 14.98
C PRO A 163 -25.45 -29.29 13.48
N GLU A 164 -26.37 -29.90 12.73
CA GLU A 164 -26.22 -30.08 11.28
C GLU A 164 -26.21 -28.76 10.51
N VAL A 165 -26.95 -27.77 11.01
CA VAL A 165 -26.99 -26.43 10.42
C VAL A 165 -25.72 -25.67 10.82
N TYR A 166 -25.30 -25.79 12.08
CA TYR A 166 -24.09 -25.13 12.60
C TYR A 166 -22.85 -25.46 11.77
N GLU A 167 -22.67 -26.72 11.35
CA GLU A 167 -21.53 -27.14 10.54
C GLU A 167 -21.51 -26.55 9.12
N LYS A 168 -22.65 -26.09 8.60
CA LYS A 168 -22.81 -25.64 7.20
C LYS A 168 -23.11 -24.14 7.06
N PHE A 169 -23.29 -23.43 8.16
CA PHE A 169 -23.89 -22.08 8.19
C PHE A 169 -22.95 -20.94 7.76
N PHE A 170 -21.64 -21.15 7.83
CA PHE A 170 -20.70 -20.04 7.86
C PHE A 170 -20.39 -19.42 6.48
N THR A 171 -20.11 -20.23 5.46
CA THR A 171 -19.62 -19.71 4.17
C THR A 171 -20.38 -20.33 3.01
N VAL A 172 -20.70 -19.52 1.99
CA VAL A 172 -21.32 -20.01 0.77
C VAL A 172 -20.24 -20.62 -0.13
N ARG A 173 -20.45 -21.86 -0.56
CA ARG A 173 -19.58 -22.57 -1.51
C ARG A 173 -20.34 -22.89 -2.78
N ARG A 174 -19.66 -22.74 -3.93
CA ARG A 174 -20.19 -23.07 -5.26
C ARG A 174 -19.62 -24.36 -5.83
N SER A 175 -18.53 -24.84 -5.24
CA SER A 175 -17.87 -26.10 -5.60
C SER A 175 -17.32 -26.76 -4.35
N ASP A 176 -16.91 -28.01 -4.47
CA ASP A 176 -16.30 -28.75 -3.36
C ASP A 176 -14.79 -28.46 -3.21
N LYS A 177 -14.27 -27.46 -3.94
CA LYS A 177 -12.85 -27.08 -3.88
C LYS A 177 -12.50 -26.52 -2.50
N LEU A 178 -11.36 -26.96 -1.97
CA LEU A 178 -10.80 -26.43 -0.74
C LEU A 178 -10.56 -24.91 -0.88
N SER A 179 -10.97 -24.13 0.11
CA SER A 179 -10.79 -22.67 0.14
C SER A 179 -11.64 -21.87 -0.88
N CYS A 180 -12.75 -22.42 -1.37
CA CYS A 180 -13.69 -21.72 -2.26
C CYS A 180 -14.82 -20.95 -1.54
N GLY A 181 -14.83 -20.97 -0.20
CA GLY A 181 -15.80 -20.26 0.63
C GLY A 181 -15.85 -18.78 0.28
N THR A 182 -17.06 -18.25 0.22
CA THR A 182 -17.32 -16.83 -0.01
C THR A 182 -18.29 -16.36 1.07
N SER A 183 -17.98 -15.20 1.67
CA SER A 183 -18.87 -14.61 2.67
C SER A 183 -20.23 -14.30 2.05
N THR A 184 -21.29 -14.47 2.83
CA THR A 184 -22.67 -14.35 2.37
C THR A 184 -22.95 -12.97 1.76
N ASP A 185 -22.47 -11.91 2.39
CA ASP A 185 -22.62 -10.54 1.89
C ASP A 185 -21.95 -10.34 0.52
N MET A 186 -20.74 -10.89 0.33
CA MET A 186 -20.04 -10.83 -0.95
C MET A 186 -20.76 -11.63 -2.04
N VAL A 187 -21.39 -12.77 -1.71
CA VAL A 187 -22.25 -13.50 -2.66
C VAL A 187 -23.49 -12.68 -3.02
N ILE A 188 -24.15 -12.08 -2.03
CA ILE A 188 -25.31 -11.23 -2.26
C ILE A 188 -24.92 -10.08 -3.20
N GLU A 189 -23.85 -9.35 -2.91
CA GLU A 189 -23.47 -8.18 -3.71
C GLU A 189 -22.91 -8.56 -5.09
N GLN A 190 -21.88 -9.42 -5.13
CA GLN A 190 -21.11 -9.67 -6.35
C GLN A 190 -21.76 -10.67 -7.30
N SER A 191 -22.66 -11.50 -6.78
CA SER A 191 -23.35 -12.51 -7.59
C SER A 191 -24.84 -12.21 -7.76
N MET A 192 -25.59 -12.13 -6.66
CA MET A 192 -27.05 -12.02 -6.75
C MET A 192 -27.45 -10.63 -7.25
N MET A 193 -26.97 -9.57 -6.59
CA MET A 193 -27.28 -8.19 -6.95
C MET A 193 -26.70 -7.81 -8.31
N LYS A 194 -25.53 -8.33 -8.67
CA LYS A 194 -24.98 -8.15 -10.02
C LYS A 194 -25.90 -8.75 -11.07
N ALA A 195 -26.35 -10.00 -10.92
CA ALA A 195 -27.28 -10.63 -11.85
C ALA A 195 -28.63 -9.89 -11.94
N MET A 196 -29.10 -9.29 -10.85
CA MET A 196 -30.31 -8.48 -10.85
C MET A 196 -30.13 -7.13 -11.56
N LYS A 197 -28.92 -6.55 -11.57
CA LYS A 197 -28.62 -5.21 -12.10
C LYS A 197 -28.09 -5.18 -13.54
N THR A 198 -27.64 -6.32 -14.07
CA THR A 198 -27.23 -6.45 -15.48
C THR A 198 -28.43 -6.50 -16.43
N ASP A 199 -28.19 -6.30 -17.73
CA ASP A 199 -29.26 -6.34 -18.74
C ASP A 199 -29.93 -7.73 -18.76
N GLY A 200 -31.26 -7.77 -18.70
CA GLY A 200 -32.05 -8.99 -18.48
C GLY A 200 -32.37 -9.29 -17.00
N GLY A 201 -31.78 -8.55 -16.05
CA GLY A 201 -32.10 -8.58 -14.63
C GLY A 201 -33.36 -7.79 -14.26
N ILE A 202 -33.78 -7.87 -12.99
CA ILE A 202 -35.00 -7.22 -12.50
C ILE A 202 -34.85 -5.69 -12.39
N ALA A 203 -33.65 -5.19 -12.05
CA ALA A 203 -33.45 -3.79 -11.68
C ALA A 203 -33.35 -2.82 -12.88
N ARG A 204 -33.19 -3.33 -14.11
CA ARG A 204 -33.16 -2.52 -15.34
C ARG A 204 -34.42 -2.78 -16.18
N GLY A 205 -35.50 -2.06 -15.86
CA GLY A 205 -36.68 -1.98 -16.73
C GLY A 205 -37.75 -3.07 -16.52
N ARG A 206 -37.60 -3.96 -15.53
CA ARG A 206 -38.66 -4.89 -15.12
C ARG A 206 -39.36 -4.41 -13.85
N SER A 207 -40.62 -4.76 -13.72
CA SER A 207 -41.44 -4.42 -12.54
C SER A 207 -40.91 -5.13 -11.29
N THR A 208 -40.92 -4.44 -10.14
CA THR A 208 -40.61 -4.99 -8.81
C THR A 208 -41.78 -5.74 -8.18
N LYS A 209 -42.88 -5.96 -8.92
CA LYS A 209 -44.01 -6.78 -8.46
C LYS A 209 -43.54 -8.19 -8.13
N GLU A 210 -44.04 -8.73 -7.02
CA GLU A 210 -43.67 -10.04 -6.50
C GLU A 210 -43.80 -11.15 -7.55
N SER A 211 -44.88 -11.15 -8.36
CA SER A 211 -45.08 -12.13 -9.43
C SER A 211 -43.99 -12.12 -10.52
N VAL A 212 -43.36 -10.96 -10.78
CA VAL A 212 -42.26 -10.83 -11.75
C VAL A 212 -40.95 -11.30 -11.13
N ILE A 213 -40.73 -10.98 -9.85
CA ILE A 213 -39.57 -11.47 -9.09
C ILE A 213 -39.61 -13.00 -9.00
N SER A 214 -40.76 -13.58 -8.62
CA SER A 214 -40.92 -15.04 -8.53
C SER A 214 -40.66 -15.70 -9.88
N LYS A 215 -41.25 -15.19 -10.97
CA LYS A 215 -40.98 -15.72 -12.33
C LYS A 215 -39.50 -15.67 -12.67
N TRP A 216 -38.83 -14.55 -12.38
CA TRP A 216 -37.39 -14.43 -12.63
C TRP A 216 -36.57 -15.42 -11.80
N VAL A 217 -36.87 -15.61 -10.52
CA VAL A 217 -36.17 -16.57 -9.66
C VAL A 217 -36.34 -18.01 -10.17
N TYR A 218 -37.58 -18.44 -10.44
CA TYR A 218 -37.85 -19.79 -10.95
C TYR A 218 -37.25 -20.01 -12.35
N SER A 219 -37.33 -19.01 -13.23
CA SER A 219 -36.71 -19.08 -14.55
C SER A 219 -35.19 -19.08 -14.47
N MET A 220 -34.56 -18.31 -13.57
CA MET A 220 -33.10 -18.30 -13.41
C MET A 220 -32.57 -19.67 -13.01
N HIS A 221 -33.25 -20.39 -12.11
CA HIS A 221 -32.85 -21.73 -11.74
C HIS A 221 -32.87 -22.68 -12.96
N ALA A 222 -33.98 -22.70 -13.70
CA ALA A 222 -34.11 -23.52 -14.90
C ALA A 222 -33.12 -23.13 -16.01
N MET A 223 -32.89 -21.83 -16.20
CA MET A 223 -31.94 -21.32 -17.20
C MET A 223 -30.49 -21.63 -16.81
N ASN A 224 -30.14 -21.64 -15.53
CA ASN A 224 -28.80 -22.05 -15.08
C ASN A 224 -28.52 -23.51 -15.47
N THR A 225 -29.50 -24.41 -15.29
CA THR A 225 -29.39 -25.79 -15.77
C THR A 225 -29.19 -25.85 -17.29
N VAL A 226 -29.91 -25.03 -18.06
CA VAL A 226 -29.74 -24.98 -19.53
C VAL A 226 -28.34 -24.48 -19.90
N CYS A 227 -27.83 -23.43 -19.24
CA CYS A 227 -26.48 -22.92 -19.45
C CYS A 227 -25.43 -23.98 -19.14
N GLU A 228 -25.52 -24.68 -18.01
CA GLU A 228 -24.62 -25.79 -17.66
C GLU A 228 -24.63 -26.90 -18.74
N ARG A 229 -25.82 -27.27 -19.24
CA ARG A 229 -25.93 -28.27 -20.33
C ARG A 229 -25.40 -27.77 -21.67
N LEU A 230 -25.53 -26.48 -21.96
CA LEU A 230 -24.94 -25.88 -23.16
C LEU A 230 -23.42 -25.83 -23.08
N GLU A 231 -22.86 -25.57 -21.90
CA GLU A 231 -21.42 -25.66 -21.64
C GLU A 231 -20.89 -27.08 -21.85
N ASP A 232 -21.58 -28.08 -21.27
CA ASP A 232 -21.29 -29.51 -21.49
C ASP A 232 -21.33 -29.87 -22.99
N LEU A 233 -22.38 -29.43 -23.70
CA LEU A 233 -22.58 -29.70 -25.14
C LEU A 233 -21.50 -29.04 -26.00
N ALA A 234 -21.14 -27.79 -25.68
CA ALA A 234 -20.12 -27.05 -26.40
C ALA A 234 -18.70 -27.53 -26.09
N ILE A 235 -18.52 -28.38 -25.07
CA ILE A 235 -17.20 -28.75 -24.51
C ILE A 235 -16.45 -27.46 -24.11
N VAL A 236 -17.20 -26.44 -23.69
CA VAL A 236 -16.67 -25.18 -23.19
C VAL A 236 -17.19 -25.05 -21.78
N ARG A 237 -16.31 -25.17 -20.79
CA ARG A 237 -16.63 -24.71 -19.44
C ARG A 237 -16.30 -23.23 -19.36
N MET A 238 -17.27 -22.40 -18.97
CA MET A 238 -16.99 -21.01 -18.60
C MET A 238 -16.38 -20.90 -17.19
N ASP A 239 -16.04 -22.03 -16.58
CA ASP A 239 -15.27 -22.10 -15.35
C ASP A 239 -13.99 -21.27 -15.49
N MET A 240 -13.84 -20.30 -14.59
CA MET A 240 -12.58 -19.62 -14.40
C MET A 240 -11.50 -20.68 -14.13
N THR A 241 -10.34 -20.50 -14.78
CA THR A 241 -9.14 -21.32 -14.63
C THR A 241 -8.95 -21.84 -13.21
N GLU A 242 -8.51 -23.09 -13.04
CA GLU A 242 -8.23 -23.66 -11.71
C GLU A 242 -7.20 -22.85 -10.91
N GLN A 243 -6.36 -22.08 -11.62
CA GLN A 243 -5.41 -21.16 -11.04
C GLN A 243 -6.09 -19.87 -10.56
N HIS A 244 -5.94 -19.56 -9.27
CA HIS A 244 -6.38 -18.29 -8.70
C HIS A 244 -5.69 -17.12 -9.41
N VAL A 245 -6.43 -16.02 -9.66
CA VAL A 245 -5.92 -14.79 -10.32
C VAL A 245 -4.61 -14.29 -9.70
N ASP A 246 -4.47 -14.42 -8.38
CA ASP A 246 -3.25 -13.98 -7.69
C ASP A 246 -2.05 -14.91 -7.89
N ALA A 247 -2.28 -16.17 -8.29
CA ALA A 247 -1.24 -17.14 -8.62
C ALA A 247 -0.80 -17.07 -10.10
N SER A 248 -1.42 -16.21 -10.92
CA SER A 248 -1.04 -16.04 -12.32
C SER A 248 0.41 -15.56 -12.47
N ASP A 249 1.12 -16.02 -13.51
CA ASP A 249 2.53 -15.64 -13.72
C ASP A 249 2.75 -14.13 -13.83
N SER A 250 1.78 -13.42 -14.43
CA SER A 250 1.79 -11.95 -14.49
C SER A 250 1.73 -11.33 -13.09
N ARG A 251 0.85 -11.84 -12.21
CA ARG A 251 0.77 -11.38 -10.83
C ARG A 251 2.06 -11.69 -10.07
N VAL A 252 2.55 -12.92 -10.13
CA VAL A 252 3.77 -13.35 -9.44
C VAL A 252 4.96 -12.48 -9.86
N LYS A 253 5.17 -12.28 -11.17
CA LYS A 253 6.25 -11.41 -11.69
C LYS A 253 6.14 -9.98 -11.15
N LYS A 254 4.92 -9.43 -11.10
CA LYS A 254 4.68 -8.09 -10.57
C LYS A 254 4.96 -8.01 -9.07
N ASP A 255 4.46 -8.96 -8.29
CA ASP A 255 4.62 -9.01 -6.84
C ASP A 255 6.10 -9.17 -6.48
N THR A 256 6.84 -10.06 -7.16
CA THR A 256 8.29 -10.20 -6.96
C THR A 256 9.05 -8.91 -7.27
N LYS A 257 8.66 -8.15 -8.31
CA LYS A 257 9.25 -6.83 -8.60
C LYS A 257 8.97 -5.82 -7.49
N GLU A 258 7.75 -5.81 -6.96
CA GLU A 258 7.35 -4.92 -5.88
C GLU A 258 8.02 -5.26 -4.55
N ILE A 259 8.16 -6.55 -4.21
CA ILE A 259 8.92 -7.01 -3.03
C ILE A 259 10.37 -6.51 -3.08
N ARG A 260 11.05 -6.58 -4.24
CA ARG A 260 12.42 -6.04 -4.37
C ARG A 260 12.50 -4.55 -4.06
N LYS A 261 11.48 -3.77 -4.43
CA LYS A 261 11.43 -2.33 -4.09
C LYS A 261 11.27 -2.13 -2.59
N LEU A 262 10.39 -2.88 -1.94
CA LEU A 262 10.18 -2.81 -0.50
C LEU A 262 11.47 -3.18 0.27
N LEU A 263 12.15 -4.26 -0.15
CA LEU A 263 13.43 -4.67 0.43
C LEU A 263 14.51 -3.60 0.25
N LYS A 264 14.59 -2.97 -0.93
CA LYS A 264 15.51 -1.85 -1.19
C LYS A 264 15.18 -0.63 -0.31
N TRP A 265 13.91 -0.36 -0.05
CA TRP A 265 13.52 0.72 0.85
C TRP A 265 13.97 0.43 2.28
N PHE A 266 13.71 -0.80 2.77
CA PHE A 266 14.11 -1.23 4.12
C PHE A 266 15.63 -1.36 4.31
N SER A 267 16.42 -1.57 3.25
CA SER A 267 17.89 -1.56 3.37
C SER A 267 18.45 -0.17 3.73
N THR A 268 17.66 0.89 3.51
CA THR A 268 18.01 2.27 3.91
C THR A 268 17.22 2.77 5.12
N HIS A 269 16.15 2.07 5.49
CA HIS A 269 15.28 2.40 6.62
C HIS A 269 15.04 1.11 7.41
N GLU A 270 15.94 0.79 8.33
CA GLU A 270 15.87 -0.46 9.10
C GLU A 270 14.53 -0.56 9.85
N PRO A 271 13.74 -1.63 9.65
CA PRO A 271 12.42 -1.77 10.27
C PRO A 271 12.47 -2.09 11.77
N PHE A 272 13.57 -2.69 12.24
CA PHE A 272 13.73 -3.12 13.63
C PHE A 272 14.98 -2.49 14.29
N PRO A 273 15.07 -1.15 14.34
CA PRO A 273 16.22 -0.47 14.92
C PRO A 273 16.24 -0.69 16.43
N GLU A 274 17.45 -0.83 16.99
CA GLU A 274 17.67 -0.88 18.43
C GLU A 274 17.68 0.54 19.01
N VAL A 275 16.50 1.00 19.45
CA VAL A 275 16.26 2.36 19.94
C VAL A 275 15.25 2.36 21.07
N ASP A 276 15.53 3.13 22.12
CA ASP A 276 14.67 3.29 23.30
C ASP A 276 13.41 4.15 23.04
N LYS A 277 13.31 4.75 21.86
CA LYS A 277 12.24 5.69 21.47
C LYS A 277 11.42 5.17 20.30
N ILE A 278 10.19 5.67 20.21
CA ILE A 278 9.33 5.46 19.06
C ILE A 278 9.67 6.47 17.96
N ILE A 279 10.07 6.00 16.78
CA ILE A 279 10.59 6.82 15.70
C ILE A 279 9.92 6.43 14.38
N SER A 280 9.57 7.44 13.58
CA SER A 280 9.22 7.23 12.18
C SER A 280 10.48 6.85 11.40
N ILE A 281 10.62 5.59 11.00
CA ILE A 281 11.78 5.14 10.22
C ILE A 281 11.91 5.84 8.87
N ALA A 282 10.85 6.48 8.35
CA ALA A 282 10.87 7.19 7.06
C ALA A 282 11.30 8.67 7.19
N SER A 283 10.87 9.34 8.27
CA SER A 283 11.08 10.79 8.45
C SER A 283 12.02 11.15 9.60
N GLY A 284 12.37 10.19 10.46
CA GLY A 284 13.16 10.41 11.67
C GLY A 284 12.40 11.10 12.80
N VAL A 285 11.09 11.37 12.65
CA VAL A 285 10.29 12.01 13.69
C VAL A 285 10.21 11.11 14.92
N VAL A 286 10.63 11.65 16.06
CA VAL A 286 10.64 10.96 17.36
C VAL A 286 9.36 11.32 18.14
N GLY A 287 8.67 10.31 18.66
CA GLY A 287 7.50 10.50 19.50
C GLY A 287 7.86 10.92 20.92
N ASP A 288 6.98 11.68 21.56
CA ASP A 288 7.07 12.01 22.97
C ASP A 288 6.55 10.88 23.88
N SER A 289 6.59 11.10 25.20
CA SER A 289 6.14 10.12 26.20
C SER A 289 4.64 9.79 26.14
N LYS A 290 3.84 10.53 25.36
CA LYS A 290 2.40 10.28 25.21
C LYS A 290 2.11 9.26 24.11
N ILE A 291 3.05 9.02 23.20
CA ILE A 291 2.89 8.04 22.11
C ILE A 291 2.92 6.63 22.69
N ASN A 292 1.85 5.86 22.43
CA ASN A 292 1.69 4.51 22.96
C ASN A 292 1.14 3.53 21.91
N CYS A 293 1.16 3.87 20.62
CA CYS A 293 0.65 3.00 19.55
C CYS A 293 1.34 1.63 19.44
N TYR A 294 2.57 1.51 19.94
CA TYR A 294 3.29 0.23 20.03
C TYR A 294 2.76 -0.69 21.13
N LYS A 295 1.85 -0.20 21.99
CA LYS A 295 1.24 -0.91 23.13
C LYS A 295 -0.25 -1.18 22.91
N ALA A 296 -0.65 -1.49 21.67
CA ALA A 296 -2.06 -1.64 21.31
C ALA A 296 -2.82 -2.65 22.19
N ARG A 297 -2.17 -3.76 22.57
CA ARG A 297 -2.75 -4.79 23.47
C ARG A 297 -2.96 -4.30 24.91
N GLU A 298 -2.04 -3.51 25.45
CA GLU A 298 -2.20 -2.93 26.80
C GLU A 298 -3.40 -1.95 26.81
N VAL A 299 -3.54 -1.14 25.75
CA VAL A 299 -4.67 -0.21 25.58
C VAL A 299 -6.01 -0.95 25.55
N GLU A 300 -6.06 -2.10 24.87
CA GLU A 300 -7.23 -2.96 24.89
C GLU A 300 -7.54 -3.49 26.28
N LEU A 301 -6.56 -4.08 26.98
CA LEU A 301 -6.80 -4.72 28.28
C LEU A 301 -7.40 -3.72 29.28
N ASN A 302 -6.90 -2.49 29.26
CA ASN A 302 -7.44 -1.37 30.03
C ASN A 302 -8.85 -0.95 29.60
N SER A 303 -9.20 -1.13 28.33
CA SER A 303 -10.53 -0.84 27.80
C SER A 303 -11.51 -1.96 28.15
N VAL A 304 -11.12 -3.22 27.99
CA VAL A 304 -11.96 -4.40 28.25
C VAL A 304 -12.30 -4.55 29.73
N THR A 305 -11.35 -4.30 30.63
CA THR A 305 -11.61 -4.30 32.08
C THR A 305 -12.69 -3.29 32.49
N LYS A 306 -12.79 -2.14 31.81
CA LYS A 306 -13.87 -1.16 32.01
C LYS A 306 -15.23 -1.63 31.46
N LEU A 307 -15.23 -2.58 30.52
CA LEU A 307 -16.44 -3.10 29.87
C LEU A 307 -17.03 -4.31 30.60
N THR A 308 -16.21 -5.07 31.33
CA THR A 308 -16.63 -6.29 32.02
C THR A 308 -17.78 -5.99 32.99
N GLY A 309 -18.88 -6.75 32.86
CA GLY A 309 -20.07 -6.60 33.70
C GLY A 309 -21.04 -5.50 33.29
N LEU A 310 -20.73 -4.71 32.24
CA LEU A 310 -21.65 -3.72 31.69
C LEU A 310 -22.56 -4.30 30.62
N THR A 311 -23.80 -3.82 30.58
CA THR A 311 -24.72 -4.10 29.48
C THR A 311 -24.39 -3.24 28.26
N PHE A 312 -24.77 -3.70 27.06
CA PHE A 312 -24.49 -3.01 25.80
C PHE A 312 -24.88 -1.52 25.81
N ASN A 313 -26.01 -1.16 26.41
CA ASN A 313 -26.49 0.23 26.49
C ASN A 313 -25.61 1.12 27.38
N ASN A 314 -24.93 0.53 28.36
CA ASN A 314 -24.13 1.26 29.36
C ASN A 314 -22.66 1.40 28.95
N ILE A 315 -22.22 0.71 27.90
CA ILE A 315 -20.86 0.82 27.35
C ILE A 315 -20.62 2.22 26.80
N LYS A 316 -19.64 2.93 27.37
CA LYS A 316 -19.16 4.24 26.91
C LYS A 316 -17.66 4.17 26.63
N LEU A 317 -17.27 4.19 25.36
CA LEU A 317 -15.88 4.25 24.92
C LEU A 317 -15.53 5.68 24.55
N LYS A 318 -14.45 6.24 25.11
CA LYS A 318 -14.03 7.63 24.87
C LYS A 318 -12.87 7.67 23.90
N ARG A 319 -12.78 8.74 23.11
CA ARG A 319 -11.64 8.96 22.20
C ARG A 319 -10.29 9.09 22.92
N ALA A 320 -10.29 9.44 24.21
CA ALA A 320 -9.10 9.45 25.04
C ALA A 320 -8.56 8.05 25.36
N ASP A 321 -9.40 7.01 25.27
CA ASP A 321 -9.00 5.62 25.56
C ASP A 321 -8.26 4.97 24.36
N LYS A 322 -8.18 5.62 23.19
CA LYS A 322 -7.48 5.08 22.01
C LYS A 322 -5.97 5.29 22.12
N ALA A 323 -5.21 4.49 21.38
CA ALA A 323 -3.77 4.69 21.28
C ALA A 323 -3.42 5.99 20.52
N VAL A 324 -2.40 6.68 21.02
CA VAL A 324 -1.84 7.90 20.43
C VAL A 324 -0.71 7.49 19.48
N SER A 325 -0.83 7.89 18.21
CA SER A 325 0.13 7.60 17.15
C SER A 325 1.08 8.77 16.91
N LEU A 326 2.20 8.50 16.21
CA LEU A 326 3.20 9.51 15.83
C LEU A 326 2.62 10.69 15.03
N LEU A 327 1.45 10.54 14.39
CA LEU A 327 0.76 11.65 13.72
C LEU A 327 0.40 12.80 14.68
N ALA A 328 0.27 12.53 15.98
CA ALA A 328 0.08 13.58 16.98
C ALA A 328 1.27 14.55 17.09
N MET A 329 2.45 14.15 16.62
CA MET A 329 3.63 15.02 16.63
C MET A 329 3.59 16.12 15.56
N SER A 330 2.96 15.87 14.42
CA SER A 330 2.93 16.82 13.29
C SER A 330 1.68 17.71 13.28
N SER A 331 0.68 17.43 14.11
CA SER A 331 -0.66 18.00 13.93
C SER A 331 -1.47 18.16 15.22
N THR A 332 -0.88 18.66 16.31
CA THR A 332 -1.61 18.89 17.57
C THR A 332 -2.04 20.33 17.77
N ILE A 333 -3.33 20.54 18.04
CA ILE A 333 -3.88 21.79 18.59
C ILE A 333 -4.27 21.54 20.05
N LYS A 334 -4.04 22.53 20.91
CA LYS A 334 -4.42 22.48 22.33
C LYS A 334 -5.88 22.89 22.47
N VAL A 335 -6.75 21.98 22.89
CA VAL A 335 -8.18 22.21 23.14
C VAL A 335 -8.45 21.92 24.61
N HIS A 336 -8.85 22.92 25.40
CA HIS A 336 -9.11 22.79 26.85
C HIS A 336 -7.98 22.06 27.60
N ASP A 337 -6.73 22.48 27.38
CA ASP A 337 -5.51 21.88 27.95
C ASP A 337 -5.13 20.46 27.49
N GLU A 338 -5.97 19.81 26.69
CA GLU A 338 -5.65 18.54 26.05
C GLU A 338 -5.09 18.76 24.62
N LYS A 339 -3.98 18.09 24.28
CA LYS A 339 -3.42 18.12 22.92
C LYS A 339 -4.19 17.11 22.06
N VAL A 340 -4.91 17.57 21.06
CA VAL A 340 -5.68 16.72 20.14
C VAL A 340 -5.01 16.70 18.76
N PRO A 341 -4.74 15.52 18.18
CA PRO A 341 -4.29 15.43 16.80
C PRO A 341 -5.42 15.80 15.83
N ILE A 342 -5.19 16.77 14.96
CA ILE A 342 -6.14 17.30 13.98
C ILE A 342 -5.47 17.30 12.62
N ASP A 343 -6.02 16.54 11.67
CA ASP A 343 -5.66 16.67 10.25
C ASP A 343 -6.18 18.02 9.71
N PRO A 344 -5.30 18.98 9.37
CA PRO A 344 -5.71 20.31 8.92
C PRO A 344 -6.50 20.27 7.61
N VAL A 345 -6.25 19.28 6.75
CA VAL A 345 -6.95 19.10 5.46
C VAL A 345 -8.37 18.62 5.71
N LEU A 346 -8.54 17.64 6.61
CA LEU A 346 -9.86 17.16 7.00
C LEU A 346 -10.67 18.26 7.69
N LEU A 347 -10.03 19.06 8.53
CA LEU A 347 -10.66 20.21 9.18
C LEU A 347 -11.10 21.25 8.14
N PHE A 348 -10.22 21.62 7.21
CA PHE A 348 -10.54 22.52 6.10
C PHE A 348 -11.72 22.02 5.26
N GLN A 349 -11.75 20.72 4.91
CA GLN A 349 -12.86 20.12 4.16
C GLN A 349 -14.18 20.24 4.92
N ARG A 350 -14.18 19.94 6.23
CA ARG A 350 -15.39 20.05 7.07
C ARG A 350 -15.85 21.50 7.16
N MET A 351 -14.94 22.44 7.41
CA MET A 351 -15.25 23.87 7.45
C MET A 351 -15.78 24.36 6.11
N SER A 352 -15.20 23.94 4.98
CA SER A 352 -15.67 24.30 3.65
C SER A 352 -17.10 23.82 3.38
N ILE A 353 -17.43 22.60 3.81
CA ILE A 353 -18.80 22.08 3.70
C ILE A 353 -19.74 22.87 4.60
N THR A 354 -19.41 23.07 5.88
CA THR A 354 -20.26 23.81 6.82
C THR A 354 -20.45 25.27 6.42
N ALA A 355 -19.39 25.92 5.94
CA ALA A 355 -19.41 27.30 5.49
C ALA A 355 -20.10 27.47 4.12
N ALA A 356 -20.24 26.41 3.31
CA ALA A 356 -21.13 26.46 2.13
C ALA A 356 -22.62 26.57 2.51
N PHE A 357 -22.97 26.28 3.78
CA PHE A 357 -24.34 26.36 4.30
C PHE A 357 -24.55 27.55 5.27
N GLN A 358 -23.55 28.40 5.48
CA GLN A 358 -23.62 29.57 6.35
C GLN A 358 -22.93 30.76 5.69
N ASP A 359 -23.55 31.95 5.74
CA ASP A 359 -23.00 33.20 5.18
C ASP A 359 -21.75 33.74 5.94
N GLU A 360 -21.11 32.91 6.77
CA GLU A 360 -20.02 33.30 7.68
C GLU A 360 -18.68 32.61 7.36
N ILE A 361 -18.38 32.37 6.08
CA ILE A 361 -17.08 31.84 5.61
C ILE A 361 -15.89 32.57 6.27
N GLU A 362 -15.99 33.88 6.43
CA GLU A 362 -14.92 34.72 6.98
C GLU A 362 -14.54 34.33 8.43
N LYS A 363 -15.52 33.99 9.29
CA LYS A 363 -15.25 33.54 10.66
C LYS A 363 -14.55 32.17 10.71
N TYR A 364 -14.84 31.30 9.74
CA TYR A 364 -14.19 29.99 9.63
C TYR A 364 -12.71 30.11 9.22
N PHE A 365 -12.29 31.21 8.59
CA PHE A 365 -10.92 31.43 8.14
C PHE A 365 -10.20 32.56 8.88
N GLU A 366 -10.77 33.05 9.99
CA GLU A 366 -10.16 34.09 10.83
C GLU A 366 -8.80 33.65 11.40
N TYR A 367 -8.63 32.34 11.65
CA TYR A 367 -7.40 31.76 12.18
C TYR A 367 -6.79 30.74 11.23
N GLN A 368 -5.46 30.67 11.23
CA GLN A 368 -4.72 29.72 10.40
C GLN A 368 -4.95 28.29 10.92
N LEU A 369 -5.47 27.40 10.05
CA LEU A 369 -5.87 26.02 10.40
C LEU A 369 -4.69 25.06 10.62
N ALA A 370 -3.47 25.49 10.34
CA ALA A 370 -2.26 24.71 10.45
C ALA A 370 -1.14 25.57 11.03
N PRO A 371 -0.15 24.96 11.72
CA PRO A 371 1.02 25.67 12.24
C PRO A 371 1.92 26.25 11.14
N TYR A 372 1.66 25.92 9.88
CA TYR A 372 2.35 26.44 8.71
C TYR A 372 1.37 26.65 7.54
N PRO A 373 1.65 27.55 6.58
CA PRO A 373 0.78 27.79 5.43
C PRO A 373 0.72 26.55 4.52
N LEU A 374 -0.40 25.83 4.52
CA LEU A 374 -0.59 24.62 3.70
C LEU A 374 -0.49 24.87 2.18
N SER A 375 -0.62 26.12 1.73
CA SER A 375 -0.41 26.53 0.34
C SER A 375 1.05 26.48 -0.07
N LEU A 376 1.97 26.69 0.87
CA LEU A 376 3.41 26.75 0.65
C LEU A 376 4.12 25.50 1.17
N PHE A 377 3.53 24.78 2.13
CA PHE A 377 4.16 23.64 2.80
C PHE A 377 3.25 22.40 2.81
N ASP A 378 3.87 21.23 2.71
CA ASP A 378 3.30 19.91 2.99
C ASP A 378 3.95 19.32 4.25
N GLU A 379 3.58 18.09 4.64
CA GLU A 379 4.12 17.41 5.84
C GLU A 379 5.63 17.14 5.78
N ILE A 380 6.26 17.25 4.60
CA ILE A 380 7.66 16.94 4.34
C ILE A 380 8.50 18.23 4.16
N GLY A 381 7.88 19.35 3.75
CA GLY A 381 8.55 20.64 3.57
C GLY A 381 7.80 21.59 2.64
N ILE A 382 8.50 22.49 1.94
CA ILE A 382 7.86 23.42 0.98
C ILE A 382 7.28 22.66 -0.23
N ARG A 383 6.01 22.90 -0.56
CA ARG A 383 5.36 22.44 -1.79
C ARG A 383 6.14 22.94 -2.99
N LYS A 384 6.60 22.03 -3.83
CA LYS A 384 7.37 22.38 -5.04
C LYS A 384 6.45 23.02 -6.09
N THR A 385 6.95 24.08 -6.71
CA THR A 385 6.38 24.62 -7.95
C THR A 385 7.09 24.00 -9.16
N GLN A 386 6.35 23.80 -10.25
CA GLN A 386 6.95 23.38 -11.51
C GLN A 386 7.46 24.61 -12.26
N LYS A 387 8.73 24.98 -12.07
CA LYS A 387 9.32 26.18 -12.69
C LYS A 387 9.15 26.20 -14.22
N SER A 388 9.15 25.03 -14.87
CA SER A 388 8.92 24.91 -16.32
C SER A 388 7.49 25.26 -16.73
N ALA A 389 6.49 25.11 -15.86
CA ALA A 389 5.11 25.48 -16.19
C ALA A 389 4.95 27.00 -16.39
N ILE A 390 5.85 27.80 -15.80
CA ILE A 390 5.89 29.26 -16.04
C ILE A 390 6.28 29.54 -17.50
N TYR A 391 7.09 28.68 -18.13
CA TYR A 391 7.49 28.86 -19.52
C TYR A 391 6.29 28.92 -20.47
N ASP A 392 5.28 28.08 -20.23
CA ASP A 392 4.05 28.03 -21.03
C ASP A 392 3.17 29.27 -20.86
N CYS A 393 3.40 30.06 -19.80
CA CYS A 393 2.69 31.32 -19.55
C CYS A 393 3.31 32.51 -20.30
N PHE A 394 4.54 32.39 -20.84
CA PHE A 394 5.14 33.48 -21.61
C PHE A 394 4.59 33.52 -23.04
N GLN A 395 4.21 34.71 -23.50
CA GLN A 395 3.90 34.92 -24.91
C GLN A 395 5.19 34.85 -25.74
N LYS A 396 5.17 34.07 -26.82
CA LYS A 396 6.29 33.99 -27.76
C LYS A 396 6.42 35.32 -28.48
N VAL A 397 7.61 35.90 -28.41
CA VAL A 397 7.97 37.09 -29.17
C VAL A 397 8.87 36.65 -30.31
N ASN A 398 8.41 36.83 -31.56
CA ASN A 398 9.21 36.59 -32.75
C ASN A 398 9.96 37.88 -33.12
N ILE A 399 11.12 38.08 -32.50
CA ILE A 399 12.08 39.10 -32.93
C ILE A 399 13.16 38.38 -33.74
N ASP A 400 13.36 38.83 -34.98
CA ASP A 400 14.52 38.42 -35.78
C ASP A 400 15.77 39.10 -35.20
N ILE A 401 16.54 38.33 -34.44
CA ILE A 401 17.81 38.80 -33.88
C ILE A 401 18.88 38.65 -34.97
N ASN A 402 19.52 39.76 -35.35
CA ASN A 402 20.58 39.76 -36.35
C ASN A 402 21.86 39.13 -35.77
N ASN A 403 22.07 37.84 -36.06
CA ASN A 403 23.15 37.03 -35.50
C ASN A 403 24.40 36.96 -36.40
N THR A 404 24.61 37.93 -37.29
CA THR A 404 25.71 37.94 -38.28
C THR A 404 27.12 37.93 -37.68
N ASN A 405 27.28 38.21 -36.38
CA ASN A 405 28.56 38.13 -35.68
C ASN A 405 28.40 37.69 -34.20
N ALA A 406 27.51 36.75 -33.94
CA ALA A 406 27.21 36.29 -32.58
C ALA A 406 28.01 35.04 -32.20
N THR A 407 28.54 35.01 -30.97
CA THR A 407 29.05 33.79 -30.33
C THR A 407 27.94 33.16 -29.49
N TYR A 408 27.62 31.90 -29.74
CA TYR A 408 26.60 31.20 -28.97
C TYR A 408 27.20 30.54 -27.73
N ILE A 409 26.70 30.93 -26.55
CA ILE A 409 27.00 30.26 -25.29
C ILE A 409 25.80 29.38 -24.93
N ILE A 410 26.00 28.07 -24.92
CA ILE A 410 24.93 27.09 -24.70
C ILE A 410 25.10 26.49 -23.30
N ASP A 411 24.02 26.51 -22.51
CA ASP A 411 23.94 25.72 -21.28
C ASP A 411 23.93 24.23 -21.63
N GLY A 412 25.01 23.53 -21.27
CA GLY A 412 25.19 22.11 -21.51
C GLY A 412 24.14 21.25 -20.79
N GLY A 413 23.66 21.67 -19.61
CA GLY A 413 22.60 20.97 -18.90
C GLY A 413 21.28 20.97 -19.68
N TYR A 414 20.96 22.10 -20.33
CA TYR A 414 19.81 22.17 -21.24
C TYR A 414 20.03 21.37 -22.53
N LEU A 415 21.22 21.46 -23.12
CA LEU A 415 21.57 20.74 -24.35
C LEU A 415 21.35 19.23 -24.19
N LEU A 416 21.77 18.66 -23.04
CA LEU A 416 21.63 17.25 -22.73
C LEU A 416 20.19 16.74 -22.82
N HIS A 417 19.20 17.57 -22.54
CA HIS A 417 17.78 17.20 -22.63
C HIS A 417 17.14 17.50 -23.99
N ARG A 418 17.85 18.18 -24.91
CA ARG A 418 17.33 18.54 -26.23
C ARG A 418 17.57 17.48 -27.30
N VAL A 419 18.69 16.77 -27.23
CA VAL A 419 18.98 15.68 -28.17
C VAL A 419 18.32 14.41 -27.64
N VAL A 420 17.49 13.78 -28.48
CA VAL A 420 16.75 12.57 -28.12
C VAL A 420 17.63 11.34 -28.35
N TRP A 421 17.63 10.42 -27.39
CA TRP A 421 18.38 9.17 -27.44
C TRP A 421 17.47 8.02 -27.88
N ASP A 422 17.88 7.25 -28.88
CA ASP A 422 17.16 6.05 -29.32
C ASP A 422 17.71 4.80 -28.62
N SER A 423 16.86 3.80 -28.36
CA SER A 423 17.16 2.66 -27.46
C SER A 423 18.18 1.65 -28.01
N GLU A 424 18.58 1.75 -29.27
CA GLU A 424 19.53 0.83 -29.93
C GLU A 424 20.84 1.51 -30.33
N GLU A 425 21.04 2.78 -29.94
CA GLU A 425 22.23 3.54 -30.30
C GLU A 425 23.37 3.35 -29.31
N THR A 426 24.60 3.44 -29.81
CA THR A 426 25.81 3.45 -28.98
C THR A 426 26.09 4.86 -28.46
N PHE A 427 26.81 4.97 -27.34
CA PHE A 427 27.22 6.27 -26.81
C PHE A 427 27.98 7.13 -27.83
N ASN A 428 28.77 6.52 -28.72
CA ASN A 428 29.46 7.24 -29.79
C ASN A 428 28.47 7.94 -30.75
N VAL A 429 27.43 7.22 -31.19
CA VAL A 429 26.40 7.76 -32.09
C VAL A 429 25.65 8.91 -31.41
N ILE A 430 25.38 8.79 -30.10
CA ILE A 430 24.73 9.84 -29.32
C ILE A 430 25.61 11.09 -29.21
N LEU A 431 26.90 10.92 -28.93
CA LEU A 431 27.85 12.04 -28.87
C LEU A 431 27.93 12.75 -30.22
N ASP A 432 27.97 12.01 -31.32
CA ASP A 432 27.91 12.57 -32.67
C ASP A 432 26.61 13.34 -32.93
N LYS A 433 25.46 12.84 -32.45
CA LYS A 433 24.18 13.57 -32.52
C LYS A 433 24.24 14.92 -31.79
N TYR A 434 24.89 15.01 -30.64
CA TYR A 434 25.10 16.28 -29.94
C TYR A 434 25.94 17.25 -30.76
N VAL A 435 27.05 16.79 -31.33
CA VAL A 435 27.93 17.61 -32.18
C VAL A 435 27.19 18.09 -33.43
N GLN A 436 26.44 17.21 -34.09
CA GLN A 436 25.66 17.54 -35.27
C GLN A 436 24.54 18.53 -34.95
N TYR A 437 23.83 18.34 -33.82
CA TYR A 437 22.78 19.24 -33.37
C TYR A 437 23.32 20.66 -33.18
N VAL A 438 24.43 20.78 -32.46
CA VAL A 438 25.04 22.07 -32.16
C VAL A 438 25.53 22.77 -33.44
N ARG A 439 26.21 22.04 -34.34
CA ARG A 439 26.66 22.58 -35.64
C ARG A 439 25.50 23.02 -36.53
N ARG A 440 24.44 22.22 -36.61
CA ARG A 440 23.27 22.50 -37.47
C ARG A 440 22.49 23.72 -37.02
N HIS A 441 22.36 23.92 -35.71
CA HIS A 441 21.50 24.98 -35.16
C HIS A 441 22.24 26.29 -34.87
N PHE A 442 23.56 26.23 -34.62
CA PHE A 442 24.30 27.39 -34.11
C PHE A 442 25.63 27.68 -34.86
N GLY A 443 26.01 26.87 -35.85
CA GLY A 443 27.18 27.10 -36.70
C GLY A 443 28.53 26.66 -36.09
N SER A 444 29.59 27.44 -36.30
CA SER A 444 30.98 27.10 -35.92
C SER A 444 31.55 27.92 -34.76
N SER A 445 30.93 29.04 -34.37
CA SER A 445 31.36 29.89 -33.24
C SER A 445 30.49 29.64 -31.99
N ILE A 446 30.76 28.53 -31.30
CA ILE A 446 29.92 28.04 -30.20
C ILE A 446 30.79 27.61 -29.02
N THR A 447 30.33 27.93 -27.81
CA THR A 447 30.89 27.42 -26.56
C THR A 447 29.77 26.74 -25.77
N VAL A 448 29.93 25.45 -25.47
CA VAL A 448 29.01 24.71 -24.59
C VAL A 448 29.58 24.71 -23.19
N VAL A 449 28.80 25.15 -22.22
CA VAL A 449 29.23 25.28 -20.82
C VAL A 449 28.47 24.28 -19.96
N PHE A 450 29.19 23.32 -19.39
CA PHE A 450 28.64 22.40 -18.39
C PHE A 450 28.93 22.91 -16.97
N HIS A 451 28.01 22.64 -16.04
CA HIS A 451 28.24 22.94 -14.64
C HIS A 451 29.10 21.86 -14.00
N GLY A 452 30.37 22.17 -13.71
CA GLY A 452 31.23 21.34 -12.87
C GLY A 452 30.98 21.61 -11.39
N TYR A 453 30.45 20.63 -10.66
CA TYR A 453 30.44 20.68 -9.19
C TYR A 453 31.58 19.81 -8.67
N ASN A 454 32.63 20.43 -8.12
CA ASN A 454 33.78 19.71 -7.57
C ASN A 454 33.46 18.96 -6.27
N ASP A 455 32.33 19.29 -5.62
CA ASP A 455 31.88 18.65 -4.38
C ASP A 455 30.34 18.56 -4.35
N PHE A 456 29.81 17.37 -4.67
CA PHE A 456 28.38 17.08 -4.62
C PHE A 456 27.83 16.96 -3.18
N THR A 457 28.68 17.02 -2.16
CA THR A 457 28.26 16.95 -0.75
C THR A 457 28.02 18.33 -0.14
N ARG A 458 28.62 19.39 -0.67
CA ARG A 458 28.55 20.77 -0.13
C ARG A 458 27.79 21.80 -0.97
N ASN A 459 27.15 21.39 -2.08
CA ASN A 459 26.39 22.34 -2.90
C ASN A 459 24.95 22.53 -2.38
N ILE A 460 24.37 23.72 -2.56
CA ILE A 460 23.01 24.10 -2.10
C ILE A 460 21.89 23.21 -2.71
N LYS A 461 22.17 22.55 -3.84
CA LYS A 461 21.31 21.59 -4.55
C LYS A 461 21.64 20.12 -4.25
N ALA A 462 22.59 19.81 -3.36
CA ALA A 462 23.08 18.44 -3.14
C ALA A 462 21.99 17.51 -2.61
N ALA A 463 21.20 17.99 -1.64
CA ALA A 463 20.05 17.25 -1.10
C ALA A 463 18.98 16.99 -2.17
N GLU A 464 18.80 17.93 -3.10
CA GLU A 464 17.84 17.80 -4.22
C GLU A 464 18.36 16.83 -5.30
N GLN A 465 19.66 16.85 -5.59
CA GLN A 465 20.31 15.91 -6.50
C GLN A 465 20.20 14.48 -5.96
N ARG A 466 20.49 14.25 -4.67
CA ARG A 466 20.31 12.94 -4.00
C ARG A 466 18.87 12.43 -4.05
N ARG A 467 17.88 13.31 -3.94
CA ARG A 467 16.45 12.94 -4.07
C ARG A 467 16.04 12.52 -5.49
N ARG A 468 16.76 12.96 -6.53
CA ARG A 468 16.49 12.62 -7.94
C ARG A 468 17.23 11.37 -8.42
N THR A 469 18.27 10.94 -7.69
CA THR A 469 19.07 9.78 -8.04
C THR A 469 18.22 8.51 -7.96
N SER A 470 17.88 7.96 -9.13
CA SER A 470 16.99 6.79 -9.25
C SER A 470 17.59 5.65 -10.10
N SER A 471 18.80 5.84 -10.64
CA SER A 471 19.52 4.87 -11.45
C SER A 471 20.86 4.49 -10.82
N SER A 472 21.29 3.26 -11.09
CA SER A 472 22.59 2.73 -10.65
C SER A 472 23.74 3.44 -11.34
N ASP A 473 24.89 3.46 -10.68
CA ASP A 473 26.15 3.89 -11.30
C ASP A 473 26.49 2.94 -12.44
N MET A 474 26.94 3.50 -13.56
CA MET A 474 27.23 2.78 -14.78
C MET A 474 28.63 3.10 -15.26
N LEU A 475 29.41 2.06 -15.49
CA LEU A 475 30.63 2.14 -16.29
C LEU A 475 30.23 1.87 -17.73
N PHE A 476 30.55 2.80 -18.63
CA PHE A 476 30.22 2.71 -20.05
C PHE A 476 31.39 3.18 -20.91
N ASP A 477 31.51 2.61 -22.10
CA ASP A 477 32.42 3.06 -23.14
C ASP A 477 31.65 3.54 -24.38
N GLN A 478 32.35 4.15 -25.33
CA GLN A 478 31.76 4.73 -26.54
C GLN A 478 31.02 3.69 -27.42
N SER A 479 31.39 2.41 -27.34
CA SER A 479 30.82 1.32 -28.15
C SER A 479 29.59 0.66 -27.53
N MET A 480 29.31 0.91 -26.24
CA MET A 480 28.16 0.34 -25.54
C MET A 480 26.83 0.98 -25.95
N THR A 481 25.77 0.18 -26.01
CA THR A 481 24.39 0.63 -26.24
C THR A 481 23.72 1.07 -24.95
N ILE A 482 22.73 1.97 -25.04
CA ILE A 482 22.07 2.54 -23.87
C ILE A 482 21.20 1.50 -23.15
N PRO A 483 21.51 1.13 -21.89
CA PRO A 483 20.75 0.10 -21.18
C PRO A 483 19.56 0.67 -20.39
N THR A 484 19.35 1.98 -20.40
CA THR A 484 18.32 2.69 -19.63
C THR A 484 17.80 3.92 -20.37
N SER A 485 16.71 4.53 -19.89
CA SER A 485 16.20 5.75 -20.50
C SER A 485 17.11 6.95 -20.23
N GLN A 486 17.20 7.87 -21.20
CA GLN A 486 17.96 9.12 -21.10
C GLN A 486 17.70 9.88 -19.79
N GLN A 487 16.42 10.03 -19.41
CA GLN A 487 16.05 10.71 -18.17
C GLN A 487 16.62 10.03 -16.92
N LYS A 488 16.63 8.69 -16.88
CA LYS A 488 17.20 7.94 -15.75
C LYS A 488 18.71 8.01 -15.74
N PHE A 489 19.35 7.94 -16.91
CA PHE A 489 20.80 8.03 -17.02
C PHE A 489 21.31 9.38 -16.53
N LEU A 490 20.76 10.49 -17.06
CA LEU A 490 21.16 11.86 -16.71
C LEU A 490 20.77 12.27 -15.28
N ALA A 491 19.86 11.55 -14.62
CA ALA A 491 19.49 11.80 -13.22
C ALA A 491 20.52 11.28 -12.21
N ASN A 492 21.44 10.40 -12.61
CA ASN A 492 22.56 9.96 -11.77
C ASN A 492 23.76 10.88 -11.99
N THR A 493 24.28 11.44 -10.91
CA THR A 493 25.35 12.45 -10.94
C THR A 493 26.70 11.88 -11.37
N ILE A 494 26.98 10.60 -11.07
CA ILE A 494 28.21 9.92 -11.47
C ILE A 494 28.17 9.65 -12.98
N ASN A 495 27.06 9.09 -13.47
CA ASN A 495 26.88 8.83 -14.91
C ASN A 495 26.89 10.13 -15.73
N LEU A 496 26.22 11.17 -15.24
CA LEU A 496 26.21 12.49 -15.85
C LEU A 496 27.62 13.10 -15.92
N GLY A 497 28.39 13.00 -14.82
CA GLY A 497 29.77 13.48 -14.78
C GLY A 497 30.65 12.76 -15.80
N SER A 498 30.59 11.42 -15.83
CA SER A 498 31.34 10.61 -16.79
C SER A 498 30.92 10.82 -18.25
N PHE A 499 29.70 11.31 -18.51
CA PHE A 499 29.22 11.61 -19.86
C PHE A 499 29.60 13.02 -20.35
N GLN A 500 29.87 13.94 -19.41
CA GLN A 500 30.30 15.31 -19.71
C GLN A 500 31.82 15.43 -19.91
N CYS A 501 32.58 14.54 -19.28
CA CYS A 501 34.02 14.38 -19.47
C CYS A 501 34.30 13.56 -20.74
#